data_AF-A0A3S4EZU4-F1
#
_entry.id   AF-A0A3S4EZU4-F1
#
_cell.length_a   1.000
_cell.length_b   1.000
_cell.length_c   1.000
_cell.angle_alpha   90.00
_cell.angle_beta   90.00
_cell.angle_gamma   90.00
#
_symmetry.space_group_name_H-M   'P 1'
#
loop_
_entity.id
_entity.type
_entity.pdbx_description
1 polymer ?
#
loop_
_entity_poly.entity_id
_entity_poly.type
_entity_poly.pdbx_seq_one_letter_code
_entity_poly.pdbx_strand_id
1 'polypeptide(L)'
;MARLSVPTTARLPSSLRVDPSNPAVTKILGRLSRSSLLTVVLDWLDDNNLPLAQPYLRRGPVDESEDEDEDDETDDFYPPARSVQALRELYLSLQARKGSKREVLDRITEGDWRHGLSLYQLAMADLQNLYDHPTSQKWSAYRIVPLKPPHDPDGEEPPEVDQQSLTIPRFHPSTFLKNLQAQVLPDVKAHYNFDQHKTLPLLLLRIFIVDSPYNTSLSLQTPASSTTTAASFDASRTVYIAFPNASPHIFISKPQTTTTAATATATLTSTASSASRAGAGAGAGAGESKSLRALLVEGIPKALARPLQRQRFALRSTSLVTRNLAELVARRGGGRTNAAAGGWSVYADEGSGSKRRGRETPLDLVLPSPPLSEQEGDCSSVVGGASGSGGGGGGGRGLRLERLRR
;
A
#
# COMPACT_ATOMS: atom_id res chain seq x y z
N MET A 1 -4.80 -37.55 -17.73
CA MET A 1 -5.69 -37.92 -16.60
C MET A 1 -6.05 -36.65 -15.83
N ALA A 2 -7.34 -36.34 -15.70
CA ALA A 2 -7.79 -35.16 -14.95
C ALA A 2 -7.45 -35.34 -13.46
N ARG A 3 -6.57 -34.48 -12.94
CA ARG A 3 -6.18 -34.49 -11.53
C ARG A 3 -7.35 -33.95 -10.71
N LEU A 4 -8.02 -34.83 -9.97
CA LEU A 4 -9.03 -34.46 -8.98
C LEU A 4 -8.42 -33.43 -8.02
N SER A 5 -9.10 -32.30 -7.82
CA SER A 5 -8.66 -31.23 -6.92
C SER A 5 -9.69 -31.06 -5.81
N VAL A 6 -9.22 -31.16 -4.58
CA VAL A 6 -10.07 -31.09 -3.37
C VAL A 6 -10.14 -29.63 -2.92
N PRO A 7 -11.33 -29.12 -2.54
CA PRO A 7 -11.44 -27.81 -1.89
C PRO A 7 -10.59 -27.78 -0.62
N THR A 8 -9.68 -26.81 -0.54
CA THR A 8 -8.80 -26.63 0.62
C THR A 8 -8.83 -25.17 1.07
N THR A 9 -8.70 -24.92 2.36
CA THR A 9 -8.46 -23.57 2.92
C THR A 9 -7.03 -23.07 2.64
N ALA A 10 -6.20 -23.85 1.94
CA ALA A 10 -4.81 -23.52 1.66
C ALA A 10 -4.69 -22.27 0.78
N ARG A 11 -3.74 -21.39 1.14
CA ARG A 11 -3.35 -20.24 0.31
C ARG A 11 -2.87 -20.65 -1.07
N LEU A 12 -3.03 -19.73 -2.02
CA LEU A 12 -2.36 -19.86 -3.30
C LEU A 12 -0.84 -19.73 -3.10
N PRO A 13 -0.03 -20.66 -3.64
CA PRO A 13 1.41 -20.59 -3.50
C PRO A 13 1.96 -19.44 -4.36
N SER A 14 3.00 -18.78 -3.86
CA SER A 14 3.68 -17.69 -4.58
C SER A 14 4.29 -18.10 -5.92
N SER A 15 4.63 -19.38 -6.07
CA SER A 15 5.16 -19.99 -7.29
C SER A 15 4.09 -20.34 -8.33
N LEU A 16 2.80 -20.20 -8.02
CA LEU A 16 1.73 -20.44 -8.99
C LEU A 16 1.88 -19.47 -10.16
N ARG A 17 2.00 -19.98 -11.37
CA ARG A 17 2.08 -19.18 -12.60
C ARG A 17 0.69 -18.96 -13.20
N VAL A 18 0.49 -17.76 -13.73
CA VAL A 18 -0.68 -17.34 -14.49
C VAL A 18 -0.24 -17.14 -15.93
N ASP A 19 -1.04 -17.64 -16.86
CA ASP A 19 -0.84 -17.51 -18.30
C ASP A 19 -0.62 -16.02 -18.69
N PRO A 20 0.41 -15.71 -19.51
CA PRO A 20 0.70 -14.33 -19.90
C PRO A 20 -0.43 -13.68 -20.73
N SER A 21 -1.24 -14.48 -21.44
CA SER A 21 -2.41 -14.01 -22.19
C SER A 21 -3.58 -13.56 -21.30
N ASN A 22 -3.51 -13.84 -19.99
CA ASN A 22 -4.58 -13.49 -19.06
C ASN A 22 -4.76 -11.96 -19.01
N PRO A 23 -5.99 -11.43 -19.17
CA PRO A 23 -6.26 -10.00 -19.18
C PRO A 23 -5.87 -9.29 -17.87
N ALA A 24 -5.79 -10.00 -16.74
CA ALA A 24 -5.33 -9.42 -15.50
C ALA A 24 -3.81 -9.18 -15.48
N VAL A 25 -3.03 -10.09 -16.08
CA VAL A 25 -1.56 -9.96 -16.19
C VAL A 25 -1.23 -8.74 -17.05
N THR A 26 -1.82 -8.67 -18.25
CA THR A 26 -1.62 -7.55 -19.18
C THR A 26 -2.08 -6.22 -18.57
N LYS A 27 -3.16 -6.19 -17.76
CA LYS A 27 -3.60 -4.99 -17.05
C LYS A 27 -2.71 -4.59 -15.87
N ILE A 28 -2.18 -5.53 -15.10
CA ILE A 28 -1.28 -5.23 -13.97
C ILE A 28 0.02 -4.62 -14.51
N LEU A 29 0.67 -5.30 -15.46
CA LEU A 29 1.89 -4.79 -16.10
C LEU A 29 1.61 -3.52 -16.92
N GLY A 30 0.47 -3.47 -17.58
CA GLY A 30 -0.01 -2.33 -18.36
C GLY A 30 -0.34 -1.07 -17.55
N ARG A 31 -0.43 -1.15 -16.22
CA ARG A 31 -0.57 0.05 -15.36
C ARG A 31 0.77 0.72 -15.06
N LEU A 32 1.87 -0.03 -15.08
CA LEU A 32 3.20 0.48 -14.73
C LEU A 32 3.75 1.40 -15.83
N SER A 33 4.58 2.36 -15.43
CA SER A 33 5.39 3.13 -16.39
C SER A 33 6.48 2.24 -17.00
N ARG A 34 7.06 2.64 -18.13
CA ARG A 34 8.19 1.89 -18.74
C ARG A 34 9.36 1.72 -17.74
N SER A 35 9.72 2.78 -17.04
CA SER A 35 10.81 2.74 -16.05
C SER A 35 10.48 1.80 -14.89
N SER A 36 9.26 1.87 -14.36
CA SER A 36 8.83 1.03 -13.24
C SER A 36 8.81 -0.45 -13.62
N LEU A 37 8.36 -0.75 -14.84
CA LEU A 37 8.32 -2.11 -15.37
C LEU A 37 9.74 -2.68 -15.52
N LEU A 38 10.70 -1.90 -16.04
CA LEU A 38 12.10 -2.29 -16.10
C LEU A 38 12.72 -2.50 -14.71
N THR A 39 12.43 -1.62 -13.75
CA THR A 39 12.90 -1.77 -12.36
C THR A 39 12.36 -3.04 -11.73
N VAL A 40 11.08 -3.35 -11.92
CA VAL A 40 10.44 -4.56 -11.40
C VAL A 40 11.05 -5.82 -12.01
N VAL A 41 11.33 -5.81 -13.31
CA VAL A 41 12.00 -6.95 -13.98
C VAL A 41 13.41 -7.15 -13.46
N LEU A 42 14.18 -6.08 -13.27
CA LEU A 42 15.52 -6.20 -12.69
C LEU A 42 15.48 -6.76 -11.26
N ASP A 43 14.48 -6.38 -10.46
CA ASP A 43 14.24 -6.93 -9.13
C ASP A 43 13.82 -8.41 -9.16
N TRP A 44 13.08 -8.85 -10.19
CA TRP A 44 12.79 -10.27 -10.41
C TRP A 44 14.04 -11.11 -10.71
N LEU A 45 15.02 -10.50 -11.37
CA LEU A 45 16.28 -11.13 -11.76
C LEU A 45 17.34 -11.10 -10.65
N ASP A 46 17.07 -10.50 -9.49
CA ASP A 46 17.95 -10.56 -8.34
C ASP A 46 17.91 -11.95 -7.68
N ASP A 47 19.06 -12.39 -7.15
CA ASP A 47 19.27 -13.76 -6.64
C ASP A 47 18.26 -14.19 -5.57
N ASN A 48 17.78 -13.23 -4.77
CA ASN A 48 16.79 -13.47 -3.71
C ASN A 48 15.40 -13.85 -4.27
N ASN A 49 15.05 -13.34 -5.44
CA ASN A 49 13.71 -13.44 -6.03
C ASN A 49 13.65 -14.48 -7.15
N LEU A 50 14.81 -14.82 -7.72
CA LEU A 50 14.97 -15.77 -8.83
C LEU A 50 14.25 -17.11 -8.63
N PRO A 51 14.24 -17.76 -7.44
CA PRO A 51 13.52 -19.03 -7.24
C PRO A 51 12.02 -18.94 -7.48
N LEU A 52 11.42 -17.75 -7.31
CA LEU A 52 9.99 -17.51 -7.50
C LEU A 52 9.67 -16.78 -8.82
N ALA A 53 10.68 -16.21 -9.48
CA ALA A 53 10.54 -15.38 -10.67
C ALA A 53 11.34 -15.90 -11.88
N GLN A 54 11.67 -17.19 -11.89
CA GLN A 54 12.55 -17.79 -12.89
C GLN A 54 12.11 -17.48 -14.33
N PRO A 55 12.97 -16.83 -15.14
CA PRO A 55 12.72 -16.59 -16.56
C PRO A 55 12.90 -17.88 -17.37
N TYR A 56 12.36 -17.88 -18.58
CA TYR A 56 12.66 -18.88 -19.59
C TYR A 56 14.03 -18.57 -20.21
N LEU A 57 14.95 -19.54 -20.08
CA LEU A 57 16.31 -19.44 -20.58
C LEU A 57 16.54 -20.54 -21.61
N ARG A 58 17.33 -20.23 -22.63
CA ARG A 58 17.76 -21.22 -23.62
C ARG A 58 18.57 -22.31 -22.93
N ARG A 59 18.19 -23.58 -23.09
CA ARG A 59 18.93 -24.72 -22.55
C ARG A 59 20.26 -24.85 -23.31
N GLY A 60 21.34 -25.15 -22.58
CA GLY A 60 22.66 -25.35 -23.19
C GLY A 60 22.72 -26.63 -24.04
N PRO A 61 23.73 -26.77 -24.92
CA PRO A 61 23.85 -27.83 -25.92
C PRO A 61 24.28 -29.20 -25.34
N VAL A 62 23.62 -29.69 -24.28
CA VAL A 62 24.03 -30.94 -23.58
C VAL A 62 23.01 -32.08 -23.72
N ASP A 63 21.95 -31.90 -24.50
CA ASP A 63 21.10 -33.01 -25.00
C ASP A 63 21.12 -32.94 -26.53
N GLU A 64 22.26 -33.31 -27.13
CA GLU A 64 22.28 -33.80 -28.51
C GLU A 64 21.68 -35.22 -28.49
N SER A 65 20.36 -35.31 -28.40
CA SER A 65 19.61 -36.48 -28.84
C SER A 65 18.57 -35.99 -29.82
N GLU A 66 18.97 -35.97 -31.09
CA GLU A 66 18.20 -36.34 -32.26
C GLU A 66 16.67 -36.36 -32.04
N ASP A 67 16.01 -35.23 -32.28
CA ASP A 67 14.66 -35.20 -32.84
C ASP A 67 14.54 -33.91 -33.68
N GLU A 68 14.24 -34.12 -34.96
CA GLU A 68 14.30 -33.18 -36.08
C GLU A 68 13.18 -32.10 -36.07
N ASP A 69 13.17 -31.21 -35.08
CA ASP A 69 12.27 -30.02 -35.04
C ASP A 69 13.05 -28.69 -34.86
N GLU A 70 14.30 -28.60 -35.32
CA GLU A 70 15.18 -27.41 -35.16
C GLU A 70 14.77 -26.17 -35.99
N ASP A 71 13.73 -26.25 -36.83
CA ASP A 71 13.28 -25.15 -37.68
C ASP A 71 12.32 -24.15 -36.97
N ASP A 72 11.76 -24.47 -35.79
CA ASP A 72 10.76 -23.60 -35.12
C ASP A 72 11.36 -22.57 -34.13
N GLU A 73 12.59 -22.75 -33.64
CA GLU A 73 13.21 -21.81 -32.67
C GLU A 73 14.03 -20.67 -33.31
N THR A 74 14.24 -20.71 -34.63
CA THR A 74 15.08 -19.73 -35.35
C THR A 74 14.34 -18.44 -35.73
N ASP A 75 13.01 -18.41 -35.69
CA ASP A 75 12.17 -17.25 -36.07
C ASP A 75 11.48 -16.56 -34.86
N ASP A 76 11.92 -16.88 -33.63
CA ASP A 76 11.41 -16.26 -32.40
C ASP A 76 11.75 -14.75 -32.36
N PHE A 77 10.73 -13.87 -32.45
CA PHE A 77 10.91 -12.41 -32.42
C PHE A 77 11.62 -11.91 -31.14
N TYR A 78 11.45 -12.63 -30.03
CA TYR A 78 12.14 -12.39 -28.76
C TYR A 78 12.97 -13.62 -28.34
N PRO A 79 14.20 -13.77 -28.84
CA PRO A 79 15.02 -14.94 -28.54
C PRO A 79 15.37 -15.00 -27.04
N PRO A 80 15.23 -16.17 -26.41
CA PRO A 80 15.49 -16.35 -24.99
C PRO A 80 16.98 -16.23 -24.67
N ALA A 81 17.30 -15.62 -23.54
CA ALA A 81 18.68 -15.43 -23.11
C ALA A 81 19.33 -16.75 -22.68
N ARG A 82 20.66 -16.83 -22.81
CA ARG A 82 21.46 -18.02 -22.41
C ARG A 82 21.69 -18.11 -20.91
N SER A 83 21.59 -17.00 -20.18
CA SER A 83 21.79 -16.94 -18.74
C SER A 83 21.00 -15.77 -18.13
N VAL A 84 20.77 -15.84 -16.81
CA VAL A 84 20.13 -14.76 -16.04
C VAL A 84 20.94 -13.46 -16.12
N GLN A 85 22.27 -13.57 -16.11
CA GLN A 85 23.16 -12.41 -16.21
C GLN A 85 23.08 -11.74 -17.58
N ALA A 86 23.07 -12.52 -18.67
CA ALA A 86 22.87 -11.99 -20.01
C ALA A 86 21.50 -11.30 -20.14
N LEU A 87 20.48 -11.86 -19.50
CA LEU A 87 19.15 -11.25 -19.46
C LEU A 87 19.14 -9.93 -18.69
N ARG A 88 19.84 -9.86 -17.55
CA ARG A 88 20.00 -8.64 -16.75
C ARG A 88 20.66 -7.52 -17.56
N GLU A 89 21.75 -7.84 -18.26
CA GLU A 89 22.45 -6.90 -19.14
C GLU A 89 21.55 -6.39 -20.27
N LEU A 90 20.72 -7.27 -20.84
CA LEU A 90 19.75 -6.88 -21.85
C LEU A 90 18.74 -5.88 -21.30
N TYR A 91 18.15 -6.11 -20.13
CA TYR A 91 17.20 -5.18 -19.51
C TYR A 91 17.85 -3.86 -19.07
N LEU A 92 19.12 -3.87 -18.63
CA LEU A 92 19.90 -2.67 -18.38
C LEU A 92 20.14 -1.86 -19.66
N SER A 93 20.43 -2.55 -20.77
CA SER A 93 20.57 -1.88 -22.08
C SER A 93 19.24 -1.26 -22.52
N LEU A 94 18.11 -1.95 -22.30
CA LEU A 94 16.77 -1.41 -22.56
C LEU A 94 16.50 -0.19 -21.67
N GLN A 95 16.95 -0.19 -20.42
CA GLN A 95 16.80 0.96 -19.53
C GLN A 95 17.59 2.19 -20.00
N ALA A 96 18.82 2.00 -20.47
CA ALA A 96 19.65 3.08 -21.02
C ALA A 96 19.10 3.64 -22.34
N ARG A 97 18.42 2.80 -23.12
CA ARG A 97 17.81 3.14 -24.41
C ARG A 97 16.45 3.80 -24.22
N LYS A 98 16.11 4.72 -25.14
CA LYS A 98 14.72 5.17 -25.32
C LYS A 98 14.00 4.14 -26.18
N GLY A 99 12.86 3.65 -25.70
CA GLY A 99 12.06 2.64 -26.40
C GLY A 99 10.61 2.71 -25.95
N SER A 100 9.75 1.92 -26.60
CA SER A 100 8.32 1.89 -26.26
C SER A 100 8.10 1.08 -24.97
N LYS A 101 7.04 1.39 -24.24
CA LYS A 101 6.57 0.52 -23.15
C LYS A 101 6.09 -0.83 -23.68
N ARG A 102 5.41 -0.81 -24.84
CA ARG A 102 4.84 -2.02 -25.45
C ARG A 102 5.92 -3.03 -25.79
N GLU A 103 7.03 -2.58 -26.35
CA GLU A 103 8.21 -3.41 -26.64
C GLU A 103 8.71 -4.19 -25.40
N VAL A 104 8.75 -3.55 -24.23
CA VAL A 104 9.20 -4.22 -23.00
C VAL A 104 8.13 -5.18 -22.48
N LEU A 105 6.85 -4.83 -22.59
CA LEU A 105 5.75 -5.69 -22.17
C LEU A 105 5.69 -6.95 -23.03
N ASP A 106 5.68 -6.79 -24.35
CA ASP A 106 5.63 -7.88 -25.32
C ASP A 106 6.85 -8.80 -25.12
N ARG A 107 8.06 -8.25 -24.91
CA ARG A 107 9.24 -9.04 -24.55
C ARG A 107 9.06 -9.88 -23.28
N ILE A 108 8.46 -9.32 -22.23
CA ILE A 108 8.22 -10.05 -20.97
C ILE A 108 7.22 -11.18 -21.19
N THR A 109 6.09 -10.90 -21.83
CA THR A 109 4.97 -11.84 -21.93
C THR A 109 5.18 -12.90 -23.01
N GLU A 110 5.79 -12.55 -24.14
CA GLU A 110 5.98 -13.43 -25.30
C GLU A 110 7.39 -14.05 -25.31
N GLY A 111 8.39 -13.38 -24.75
CA GLY A 111 9.78 -13.86 -24.70
C GLY A 111 10.14 -14.51 -23.37
N ASP A 112 10.58 -13.67 -22.43
CA ASP A 112 11.34 -14.11 -21.25
C ASP A 112 10.47 -14.80 -20.18
N TRP A 113 9.15 -14.57 -20.16
CA TRP A 113 8.18 -15.28 -19.29
C TRP A 113 7.01 -15.87 -20.09
N ARG A 114 7.29 -16.44 -21.27
CA ARG A 114 6.31 -17.12 -22.15
C ARG A 114 5.46 -18.20 -21.46
N HIS A 115 6.00 -18.86 -20.44
CA HIS A 115 5.28 -19.87 -19.63
C HIS A 115 4.46 -19.30 -18.48
N GLY A 116 4.32 -17.98 -18.42
CA GLY A 116 3.52 -17.27 -17.41
C GLY A 116 4.32 -16.71 -16.24
N LEU A 117 3.69 -15.71 -15.60
CA LEU A 117 4.25 -14.99 -14.47
C LEU A 117 3.71 -15.56 -13.16
N SER A 118 4.57 -15.64 -12.15
CA SER A 118 4.18 -16.11 -10.84
C SER A 118 3.30 -15.09 -10.09
N LEU A 119 2.45 -15.56 -9.18
CA LEU A 119 1.67 -14.67 -8.30
C LEU A 119 2.55 -13.75 -7.46
N TYR A 120 3.78 -14.17 -7.16
CA TYR A 120 4.79 -13.32 -6.53
C TYR A 120 5.21 -12.16 -7.44
N GLN A 121 5.52 -12.43 -8.71
CA GLN A 121 5.86 -11.38 -9.69
C GLN A 121 4.71 -10.38 -9.87
N LEU A 122 3.47 -10.87 -9.96
CA LEU A 122 2.28 -10.01 -10.00
C LEU A 122 2.11 -9.19 -8.72
N ALA A 123 2.44 -9.74 -7.56
CA ALA A 123 2.41 -9.01 -6.30
C ALA A 123 3.43 -7.87 -6.27
N MET A 124 4.64 -8.10 -6.77
CA MET A 124 5.68 -7.06 -6.89
C MET A 124 5.25 -5.95 -7.85
N ALA A 125 4.68 -6.31 -9.01
CA ALA A 125 4.17 -5.33 -9.97
C ALA A 125 3.02 -4.48 -9.38
N ASP A 126 2.07 -5.10 -8.69
CA ASP A 126 0.97 -4.38 -8.01
C ASP A 126 1.47 -3.43 -6.90
N LEU A 127 2.47 -3.86 -6.13
CA LEU A 127 3.09 -3.02 -5.10
C LEU A 127 3.90 -1.88 -5.71
N GLN A 128 4.61 -2.11 -6.81
CA GLN A 128 5.29 -1.04 -7.53
C GLN A 128 4.29 0.01 -8.04
N ASN A 129 3.15 -0.41 -8.58
CA ASN A 129 2.08 0.51 -8.98
C ASN A 129 1.54 1.33 -7.78
N LEU A 130 1.46 0.72 -6.60
CA LEU A 130 1.09 1.43 -5.37
C LEU A 130 2.13 2.50 -4.99
N TYR A 131 3.42 2.21 -5.17
CA TYR A 131 4.51 3.16 -4.90
C TYR A 131 4.55 4.32 -5.91
N ASP A 132 4.34 4.04 -7.19
CA ASP A 132 4.30 5.06 -8.24
C ASP A 132 3.08 5.99 -8.08
N HIS A 133 1.98 5.45 -7.57
CA HIS A 133 0.72 6.16 -7.39
C HIS A 133 0.21 6.05 -5.93
N PRO A 134 0.84 6.77 -4.98
CA PRO A 134 0.50 6.66 -3.56
C PRO A 134 -0.93 7.10 -3.21
N THR A 135 -1.58 7.87 -4.08
CA THR A 135 -2.98 8.34 -3.93
C THR A 135 -4.01 7.47 -4.66
N SER A 136 -3.57 6.38 -5.30
CA SER A 136 -4.44 5.45 -6.05
C SER A 136 -5.42 4.69 -5.15
N GLN A 137 -5.05 4.48 -3.88
CA GLN A 137 -5.85 3.74 -2.91
C GLN A 137 -6.61 4.67 -1.97
N LYS A 138 -7.83 4.28 -1.61
CA LYS A 138 -8.59 4.90 -0.52
C LYS A 138 -8.43 4.04 0.73
N TRP A 139 -7.84 4.60 1.76
CA TRP A 139 -7.52 3.94 3.02
C TRP A 139 -8.50 4.34 4.12
N SER A 140 -8.86 3.38 4.97
CA SER A 140 -9.63 3.64 6.20
C SER A 140 -8.83 3.19 7.40
N ALA A 141 -8.77 4.02 8.44
CA ALA A 141 -8.05 3.68 9.66
C ALA A 141 -8.97 2.99 10.69
N TYR A 142 -8.43 1.93 11.29
CA TYR A 142 -9.04 1.15 12.36
C TYR A 142 -8.12 1.16 13.57
N ARG A 143 -8.70 1.14 14.76
CA ARG A 143 -7.96 0.99 16.02
C ARG A 143 -8.21 -0.40 16.57
N ILE A 144 -7.12 -1.09 16.91
CA ILE A 144 -7.16 -2.34 17.65
C ILE A 144 -7.48 -2.00 19.11
N VAL A 145 -8.52 -2.63 19.65
CA VAL A 145 -8.94 -2.46 21.04
C VAL A 145 -9.07 -3.83 21.69
N PRO A 146 -8.45 -4.07 22.86
CA PRO A 146 -8.64 -5.33 23.59
C PRO A 146 -10.09 -5.50 24.05
N LEU A 147 -10.52 -6.74 24.17
CA LEU A 147 -11.80 -7.12 24.79
C LEU A 147 -11.57 -7.52 26.24
N LYS A 148 -12.52 -7.16 27.12
CA LYS A 148 -12.55 -7.65 28.50
C LYS A 148 -12.86 -9.16 28.49
N PRO A 149 -12.15 -9.96 29.29
CA PRO A 149 -12.57 -11.35 29.50
C PRO A 149 -13.97 -11.36 30.15
N PRO A 150 -14.83 -12.33 29.81
CA PRO A 150 -16.13 -12.48 30.46
C PRO A 150 -15.92 -12.67 31.97
N HIS A 151 -16.74 -12.01 32.78
CA HIS A 151 -16.54 -11.91 34.22
C HIS A 151 -16.99 -13.18 34.97
N ASP A 152 -17.96 -13.91 34.42
CA ASP A 152 -18.57 -15.09 35.06
C ASP A 152 -18.12 -16.43 34.45
N PRO A 153 -17.85 -17.46 35.28
CA PRO A 153 -17.50 -18.80 34.81
C PRO A 153 -18.71 -19.59 34.27
N ASP A 154 -19.95 -19.20 34.58
CA ASP A 154 -21.19 -19.93 34.25
C ASP A 154 -22.13 -19.18 33.27
N GLY A 155 -21.75 -17.99 32.75
CA GLY A 155 -22.68 -17.08 32.05
C GLY A 155 -22.27 -16.62 30.64
N GLU A 156 -23.20 -16.70 29.70
CA GLU A 156 -23.17 -16.25 28.30
C GLU A 156 -23.06 -14.71 28.13
N GLU A 157 -22.21 -14.02 28.88
CA GLU A 157 -22.00 -12.61 28.63
C GLU A 157 -21.12 -12.38 27.39
N PRO A 158 -21.59 -11.63 26.38
CA PRO A 158 -20.78 -11.33 25.21
C PRO A 158 -19.57 -10.48 25.63
N PRO A 159 -18.36 -10.79 25.14
CA PRO A 159 -17.16 -10.06 25.54
C PRO A 159 -17.24 -8.58 25.13
N GLU A 160 -17.17 -7.69 26.11
CA GLU A 160 -17.22 -6.25 25.90
C GLU A 160 -15.85 -5.65 25.53
N VAL A 161 -15.86 -4.51 24.85
CA VAL A 161 -14.64 -3.77 24.49
C VAL A 161 -14.05 -3.06 25.73
N ASP A 162 -12.77 -3.29 26.01
CA ASP A 162 -12.08 -2.57 27.08
C ASP A 162 -11.72 -1.15 26.65
N GLN A 163 -12.37 -0.16 27.25
CA GLN A 163 -12.19 1.24 26.90
C GLN A 163 -10.96 1.88 27.59
N GLN A 164 -10.35 1.19 28.56
CA GLN A 164 -9.32 1.76 29.43
C GLN A 164 -7.90 1.28 29.12
N SER A 165 -7.71 0.14 28.42
CA SER A 165 -6.36 -0.42 28.22
C SER A 165 -5.72 -0.08 26.86
N LEU A 166 -4.42 0.24 26.91
CA LEU A 166 -3.56 0.57 25.78
C LEU A 166 -2.63 -0.60 25.40
N THR A 167 -3.19 -1.80 25.22
CA THR A 167 -2.36 -2.95 24.81
C THR A 167 -2.20 -2.99 23.29
N ILE A 168 -0.96 -2.81 22.83
CA ILE A 168 -0.60 -2.98 21.41
C ILE A 168 -0.17 -4.45 21.20
N PRO A 169 -0.83 -5.22 20.32
CA PRO A 169 -0.44 -6.59 20.08
C PRO A 169 0.94 -6.67 19.43
N ARG A 170 1.78 -7.60 19.89
CA ARG A 170 3.05 -7.92 19.22
C ARG A 170 2.76 -8.59 17.88
N PHE A 171 3.07 -7.90 16.80
CA PHE A 171 2.82 -8.36 15.45
C PHE A 171 3.98 -9.24 14.94
N HIS A 172 3.66 -10.47 14.51
CA HIS A 172 4.61 -11.34 13.81
C HIS A 172 3.98 -11.78 12.48
N PRO A 173 4.54 -11.41 11.31
CA PRO A 173 3.90 -11.61 10.00
C PRO A 173 3.51 -13.07 9.72
N SER A 174 4.39 -14.02 10.01
CA SER A 174 4.16 -15.43 9.66
C SER A 174 3.05 -16.08 10.50
N THR A 175 3.01 -15.78 11.80
CA THR A 175 1.97 -16.30 12.71
C THR A 175 0.63 -15.65 12.41
N PHE A 176 0.63 -14.33 12.18
CA PHE A 176 -0.56 -13.61 11.77
C PHE A 176 -1.15 -14.20 10.49
N LEU A 177 -0.32 -14.47 9.48
CA LEU A 177 -0.80 -15.01 8.20
C LEU A 177 -1.36 -16.43 8.35
N LYS A 178 -0.72 -17.30 9.15
CA LYS A 178 -1.25 -18.64 9.47
C LYS A 178 -2.61 -18.54 10.16
N ASN A 179 -2.73 -17.65 11.14
CA ASN A 179 -3.98 -17.46 11.88
C ASN A 179 -5.08 -16.84 11.00
N LEU A 180 -4.73 -15.87 10.15
CA LEU A 180 -5.65 -15.23 9.22
C LEU A 180 -6.22 -16.26 8.24
N GLN A 181 -5.38 -17.17 7.73
CA GLN A 181 -5.83 -18.25 6.84
C GLN A 181 -6.84 -19.19 7.51
N ALA A 182 -6.66 -19.50 8.79
CA ALA A 182 -7.60 -20.33 9.53
C ALA A 182 -8.99 -19.67 9.73
N GLN A 183 -9.08 -18.34 9.55
CA GLN A 183 -10.32 -17.57 9.68
C GLN A 183 -11.00 -17.33 8.32
N VAL A 184 -10.31 -17.57 7.21
CA VAL A 184 -10.88 -17.36 5.86
C VAL A 184 -11.69 -18.58 5.45
N LEU A 185 -12.85 -18.34 4.86
CA LEU A 185 -13.76 -19.38 4.39
C LEU A 185 -13.07 -20.28 3.33
N PRO A 186 -13.37 -21.59 3.31
CA PRO A 186 -12.78 -22.54 2.35
C PRO A 186 -13.06 -22.19 0.89
N ASP A 187 -14.10 -21.41 0.62
CA ASP A 187 -14.52 -21.03 -0.73
C ASP A 187 -13.71 -19.86 -1.31
N VAL A 188 -12.89 -19.20 -0.49
CA VAL A 188 -12.10 -18.03 -0.91
C VAL A 188 -10.62 -18.40 -1.04
N LYS A 189 -10.07 -18.38 -2.26
CA LYS A 189 -8.62 -18.50 -2.45
C LYS A 189 -7.97 -17.13 -2.44
N ALA A 190 -6.93 -17.02 -1.64
CA ALA A 190 -6.13 -15.82 -1.57
C ALA A 190 -4.64 -16.12 -1.66
N HIS A 191 -3.94 -15.24 -2.38
CA HIS A 191 -2.50 -15.07 -2.33
C HIS A 191 -2.17 -13.90 -1.40
N TYR A 192 -1.16 -14.11 -0.55
CA TYR A 192 -0.74 -13.15 0.46
C TYR A 192 0.73 -12.79 0.21
N ASN A 193 1.03 -11.50 0.16
CA ASN A 193 2.41 -11.02 0.06
C ASN A 193 2.66 -9.91 1.08
N PHE A 194 3.73 -10.04 1.88
CA PHE A 194 4.20 -8.97 2.76
C PHE A 194 5.29 -8.18 2.07
N ASP A 195 5.29 -6.87 2.30
CA ASP A 195 6.28 -5.95 1.78
C ASP A 195 6.52 -4.81 2.77
N GLN A 196 7.77 -4.39 2.92
CA GLN A 196 8.12 -3.28 3.80
C GLN A 196 8.08 -1.97 2.99
N HIS A 197 7.35 -0.98 3.48
CA HIS A 197 7.23 0.27 2.74
C HIS A 197 8.57 1.01 2.65
N LYS A 198 8.98 1.41 1.44
CA LYS A 198 10.31 1.98 1.16
C LYS A 198 10.61 3.26 1.95
N THR A 199 9.61 4.12 2.17
CA THR A 199 9.79 5.44 2.81
C THR A 199 9.04 5.64 4.12
N LEU A 200 8.08 4.78 4.46
CA LEU A 200 7.21 4.95 5.63
C LEU A 200 7.48 3.80 6.61
N PRO A 201 7.43 4.03 7.93
CA PRO A 201 7.66 2.99 8.93
C PRO A 201 6.42 2.10 9.09
N LEU A 202 6.09 1.34 8.05
CA LEU A 202 4.95 0.44 8.03
C LEU A 202 5.22 -0.82 7.19
N LEU A 203 4.52 -1.90 7.54
CA LEU A 203 4.49 -3.13 6.77
C LEU A 203 3.19 -3.22 5.98
N LEU A 204 3.26 -3.53 4.69
CA LEU A 204 2.13 -3.77 3.81
C LEU A 204 1.88 -5.27 3.67
N LEU A 205 0.61 -5.65 3.69
CA LEU A 205 0.11 -6.95 3.30
C LEU A 205 -0.80 -6.77 2.09
N ARG A 206 -0.40 -7.33 0.95
CA ARG A 206 -1.25 -7.49 -0.23
C ARG A 206 -2.01 -8.81 -0.10
N ILE A 207 -3.33 -8.74 -0.21
CA ILE A 207 -4.23 -9.89 -0.30
C ILE A 207 -4.86 -9.86 -1.68
N PHE A 208 -4.50 -10.83 -2.51
CA PHE A 208 -5.08 -11.04 -3.83
C PHE A 208 -6.05 -12.21 -3.78
N ILE A 209 -7.33 -11.92 -3.97
CA ILE A 209 -8.44 -12.83 -3.77
C ILE A 209 -8.99 -13.24 -5.13
N VAL A 210 -9.16 -14.54 -5.32
CA VAL A 210 -9.84 -15.14 -6.47
C VAL A 210 -11.16 -15.71 -5.96
N ASP A 211 -12.25 -15.24 -6.55
CA ASP A 211 -13.60 -15.71 -6.27
C ASP A 211 -13.98 -16.68 -7.41
N SER A 212 -13.99 -17.99 -7.13
CA SER A 212 -14.32 -19.02 -8.11
C SER A 212 -15.20 -20.09 -7.48
N PRO A 213 -16.34 -20.44 -8.11
CA PRO A 213 -17.24 -21.48 -7.61
C PRO A 213 -16.63 -22.89 -7.63
N TYR A 214 -15.52 -23.09 -8.36
CA TYR A 214 -14.77 -24.34 -8.40
C TYR A 214 -13.33 -24.07 -7.98
N ASN A 215 -13.11 -24.13 -6.67
CA ASN A 215 -11.95 -23.56 -6.00
C ASN A 215 -10.65 -24.38 -6.12
N THR A 216 -10.20 -24.58 -7.36
CA THR A 216 -9.10 -25.50 -7.70
C THR A 216 -7.96 -24.74 -8.35
N SER A 217 -6.72 -25.12 -8.03
CA SER A 217 -5.53 -24.57 -8.69
C SER A 217 -5.54 -24.78 -10.21
N LEU A 218 -6.25 -25.81 -10.68
CA LEU A 218 -6.42 -26.13 -12.09
C LEU A 218 -7.27 -25.08 -12.83
N SER A 219 -8.30 -24.53 -12.19
CA SER A 219 -9.11 -23.45 -12.76
C SER A 219 -8.32 -22.16 -12.99
N LEU A 220 -7.19 -21.98 -12.29
CA LEU A 220 -6.28 -20.83 -12.46
C LEU A 220 -5.24 -21.02 -13.57
N GLN A 221 -5.02 -22.26 -14.01
CA GLN A 221 -3.99 -22.63 -15.01
C GLN A 221 -4.59 -22.92 -16.39
N THR A 222 -5.91 -23.04 -16.51
CA THR A 222 -6.54 -23.45 -17.77
C THR A 222 -6.70 -22.22 -18.69
N PRO A 223 -6.21 -22.28 -19.94
CA PRO A 223 -6.38 -21.19 -20.91
C PRO A 223 -7.85 -21.00 -21.28
N ALA A 224 -8.25 -19.76 -21.57
CA ALA A 224 -9.63 -19.34 -21.85
C ALA A 224 -10.25 -19.91 -23.16
N SER A 225 -9.63 -20.92 -23.77
CA SER A 225 -10.04 -21.53 -25.04
C SER A 225 -11.15 -22.59 -24.89
N SER A 226 -11.41 -23.09 -23.68
CA SER A 226 -12.50 -24.04 -23.46
C SER A 226 -13.82 -23.32 -23.15
N THR A 227 -14.85 -23.63 -23.94
CA THR A 227 -16.22 -23.07 -23.91
C THR A 227 -17.01 -23.36 -22.62
N THR A 228 -16.33 -23.82 -21.57
CA THR A 228 -16.92 -24.21 -20.28
C THR A 228 -16.40 -23.25 -19.20
N THR A 229 -17.05 -22.09 -19.09
CA THR A 229 -16.95 -21.16 -17.94
C THR A 229 -15.53 -20.91 -17.41
N ALA A 230 -14.73 -20.11 -18.12
CA ALA A 230 -13.50 -19.50 -17.64
C ALA A 230 -13.77 -18.42 -16.55
N ALA A 231 -14.46 -18.80 -15.47
CA ALA A 231 -14.82 -17.91 -14.37
C ALA A 231 -13.83 -18.08 -13.22
N SER A 232 -12.70 -17.36 -13.21
CA SER A 232 -11.80 -17.39 -12.03
C SER A 232 -10.93 -16.14 -11.81
N PHE A 233 -10.19 -15.63 -12.80
CA PHE A 233 -9.29 -14.48 -12.56
C PHE A 233 -9.93 -13.11 -12.83
N ASP A 234 -11.01 -13.07 -13.62
CA ASP A 234 -11.72 -11.83 -13.96
C ASP A 234 -12.53 -11.25 -12.78
N ALA A 235 -12.95 -12.10 -11.83
CA ALA A 235 -13.58 -11.66 -10.58
C ALA A 235 -12.57 -11.30 -9.48
N SER A 236 -11.26 -11.35 -9.77
CA SER A 236 -10.25 -11.21 -8.73
C SER A 236 -10.13 -9.80 -8.17
N ARG A 237 -9.79 -9.71 -6.88
CA ARG A 237 -9.74 -8.46 -6.13
C ARG A 237 -8.46 -8.37 -5.32
N THR A 238 -7.87 -7.18 -5.29
CA THR A 238 -6.72 -6.88 -4.44
C THR A 238 -7.16 -5.97 -3.28
N VAL A 239 -6.75 -6.33 -2.07
CA VAL A 239 -6.90 -5.53 -0.85
C VAL A 239 -5.52 -5.37 -0.22
N TYR A 240 -5.23 -4.17 0.28
CA TYR A 240 -4.00 -3.89 1.02
C TYR A 240 -4.32 -3.60 2.48
N ILE A 241 -3.48 -4.11 3.37
CA ILE A 241 -3.51 -3.81 4.79
C ILE A 241 -2.15 -3.23 5.16
N ALA A 242 -2.14 -2.07 5.81
CA ALA A 242 -0.93 -1.42 6.29
C ALA A 242 -0.87 -1.49 7.82
N PHE A 243 0.25 -1.98 8.33
CA PHE A 243 0.58 -2.09 9.75
C PHE A 243 1.67 -1.07 10.07
N PRO A 244 1.33 0.14 10.56
CA PRO A 244 2.32 1.09 11.05
C PRO A 244 3.07 0.55 12.27
N ASN A 245 4.38 0.82 12.32
CA ASN A 245 5.23 0.40 13.43
C ASN A 245 4.77 1.08 14.74
N ALA A 246 4.75 0.29 15.82
CA ALA A 246 4.46 0.76 17.18
C ALA A 246 3.16 1.58 17.32
N SER A 247 2.12 1.27 16.54
CA SER A 247 0.81 1.92 16.65
C SER A 247 -0.31 0.89 16.89
N PRO A 248 -1.34 1.22 17.68
CA PRO A 248 -2.55 0.41 17.81
C PRO A 248 -3.49 0.55 16.60
N HIS A 249 -3.06 1.20 15.51
CA HIS A 249 -3.90 1.42 14.33
C HIS A 249 -3.49 0.50 13.18
N ILE A 250 -4.47 0.09 12.38
CA ILE A 250 -4.29 -0.64 11.12
C ILE A 250 -5.02 0.14 10.04
N PHE A 251 -4.45 0.23 8.84
CA PHE A 251 -5.10 0.87 7.70
C PHE A 251 -5.49 -0.18 6.67
N ILE A 252 -6.72 -0.13 6.19
CA ILE A 252 -7.25 -1.10 5.22
C ILE A 252 -7.68 -0.33 3.97
N SER A 253 -7.21 -0.75 2.80
CA SER A 253 -7.61 -0.17 1.52
C SER A 253 -9.01 -0.64 1.11
N LYS A 254 -9.67 0.14 0.26
CA LYS A 254 -10.86 -0.34 -0.45
C LYS A 254 -10.45 -1.48 -1.40
N PRO A 255 -11.20 -2.60 -1.47
CA PRO A 255 -10.96 -3.64 -2.48
C PRO A 255 -11.03 -3.08 -3.90
N GLN A 256 -10.10 -3.49 -4.76
CA GLN A 256 -10.08 -3.12 -6.17
C GLN A 256 -10.18 -4.38 -7.03
N THR A 257 -11.08 -4.37 -8.02
CA THR A 257 -11.14 -5.41 -9.05
C THR A 257 -9.96 -5.27 -9.99
N THR A 258 -9.27 -6.35 -10.29
CA THR A 258 -8.08 -6.32 -11.15
C THR A 258 -8.40 -6.12 -12.63
N THR A 259 -9.64 -6.38 -13.05
CA THR A 259 -10.04 -6.37 -14.46
C THR A 259 -11.01 -5.27 -14.85
N THR A 260 -11.76 -4.65 -13.93
CA THR A 260 -12.65 -3.53 -14.26
C THR A 260 -12.03 -2.17 -13.94
N ALA A 261 -11.40 -1.58 -14.95
CA ALA A 261 -11.29 -0.13 -15.10
C ALA A 261 -11.48 0.22 -16.58
N ALA A 262 -12.75 0.22 -17.02
CA ALA A 262 -13.13 0.90 -18.24
C ALA A 262 -13.06 2.42 -17.98
N THR A 263 -12.22 3.09 -18.74
CA THR A 263 -12.52 4.38 -19.37
C THR A 263 -13.24 5.40 -18.48
N ALA A 264 -12.46 6.14 -17.68
CA ALA A 264 -12.92 7.39 -17.10
C ALA A 264 -12.98 8.47 -18.21
N THR A 265 -14.01 8.43 -19.04
CA THR A 265 -14.51 9.60 -19.77
C THR A 265 -15.79 10.04 -19.09
N ALA A 266 -15.63 10.79 -18.00
CA ALA A 266 -16.74 11.44 -17.32
C ALA A 266 -17.12 12.71 -18.10
N THR A 267 -17.93 12.55 -19.15
CA THR A 267 -18.71 13.66 -19.69
C THR A 267 -19.93 13.88 -18.81
N LEU A 268 -20.04 15.11 -18.32
CA LEU A 268 -21.16 15.67 -17.57
C LEU A 268 -22.45 15.55 -18.36
N THR A 269 -23.49 14.95 -17.78
CA THR A 269 -24.84 15.55 -17.75
C THR A 269 -25.74 14.77 -16.81
N SER A 270 -25.98 15.38 -15.66
CA SER A 270 -27.10 15.05 -14.79
C SER A 270 -28.42 15.44 -15.46
N THR A 271 -29.34 14.50 -15.61
CA THR A 271 -30.78 14.78 -15.54
C THR A 271 -31.50 13.55 -14.98
N ALA A 272 -32.26 13.79 -13.92
CA ALA A 272 -33.11 12.82 -13.27
C ALA A 272 -34.23 12.38 -14.21
N SER A 273 -34.51 11.08 -14.26
CA SER A 273 -35.87 10.58 -14.49
C SER A 273 -36.04 9.19 -13.88
N SER A 274 -37.09 9.07 -13.10
CA SER A 274 -37.65 7.88 -12.50
C SER A 274 -38.31 6.98 -13.56
N ALA A 275 -37.98 5.68 -13.57
CA ALA A 275 -38.93 4.56 -13.58
C ALA A 275 -38.24 3.24 -13.94
N SER A 276 -38.64 2.21 -13.20
CA SER A 276 -38.47 0.77 -13.35
C SER A 276 -38.00 0.20 -14.71
N ARG A 277 -36.94 -0.62 -14.65
CA ARG A 277 -36.91 -1.96 -15.24
C ARG A 277 -35.78 -2.79 -14.61
N ALA A 278 -36.13 -3.97 -14.15
CA ALA A 278 -35.23 -4.96 -13.61
C ALA A 278 -34.12 -5.29 -14.63
N GLY A 279 -32.88 -5.12 -14.20
CA GLY A 279 -31.68 -5.52 -14.92
C GLY A 279 -30.67 -6.04 -13.90
N ALA A 280 -30.69 -7.35 -13.67
CA ALA A 280 -29.70 -8.05 -12.87
C ALA A 280 -28.34 -7.98 -13.58
N GLY A 281 -27.29 -7.55 -12.88
CA GLY A 281 -25.91 -7.67 -13.39
C GLY A 281 -24.86 -6.67 -12.90
N ALA A 282 -25.24 -5.53 -12.31
CA ALA A 282 -24.25 -4.50 -11.90
C ALA A 282 -24.09 -4.31 -10.38
N GLY A 283 -24.89 -5.01 -9.55
CA GLY A 283 -24.92 -4.85 -8.10
C GLY A 283 -24.13 -5.87 -7.28
N ALA A 284 -23.77 -7.03 -7.85
CA ALA A 284 -23.15 -8.15 -7.12
C ALA A 284 -21.74 -7.81 -6.61
N GLY A 285 -20.87 -7.25 -7.47
CA GLY A 285 -19.48 -7.00 -7.11
C GLY A 285 -19.27 -5.94 -6.01
N ALA A 286 -20.20 -4.99 -5.88
CA ALA A 286 -20.16 -3.98 -4.82
C ALA A 286 -20.61 -4.53 -3.45
N GLY A 287 -21.57 -5.46 -3.43
CA GLY A 287 -22.03 -6.15 -2.22
C GLY A 287 -20.98 -7.11 -1.69
N GLU A 288 -20.37 -7.91 -2.56
CA GLU A 288 -19.31 -8.84 -2.21
C GLU A 288 -18.03 -8.13 -1.74
N SER A 289 -17.68 -6.98 -2.32
CA SER A 289 -16.54 -6.18 -1.85
C SER A 289 -16.75 -5.67 -0.42
N LYS A 290 -18.00 -5.36 -0.05
CA LYS A 290 -18.37 -5.01 1.34
C LYS A 290 -18.30 -6.24 2.23
N SER A 291 -18.76 -7.40 1.75
CA SER A 291 -18.68 -8.68 2.46
C SER A 291 -17.23 -9.09 2.74
N LEU A 292 -16.34 -9.06 1.74
CA LEU A 292 -14.91 -9.37 1.91
C LEU A 292 -14.23 -8.44 2.91
N ARG A 293 -14.52 -7.14 2.83
CA ARG A 293 -13.99 -6.18 3.81
C ARG A 293 -14.52 -6.48 5.21
N ALA A 294 -15.79 -6.84 5.36
CA ALA A 294 -16.36 -7.22 6.65
C ALA A 294 -15.69 -8.47 7.23
N LEU A 295 -15.49 -9.50 6.40
CA LEU A 295 -14.77 -10.73 6.77
C LEU A 295 -13.33 -10.42 7.21
N LEU A 296 -12.62 -9.53 6.52
CA LEU A 296 -11.28 -9.11 6.94
C LEU A 296 -11.32 -8.32 8.26
N VAL A 297 -12.28 -7.41 8.43
CA VAL A 297 -12.42 -6.63 9.67
C VAL A 297 -12.75 -7.52 10.88
N GLU A 298 -13.47 -8.62 10.68
CA GLU A 298 -13.74 -9.61 11.72
C GLU A 298 -12.56 -10.59 11.93
N GLY A 299 -11.90 -11.01 10.84
CA GLY A 299 -10.83 -11.99 10.86
C GLY A 299 -9.49 -11.47 11.38
N ILE A 300 -9.14 -10.20 11.10
CA ILE A 300 -7.89 -9.57 11.57
C ILE A 300 -7.77 -9.60 13.11
N PRO A 301 -8.76 -9.15 13.90
CA PRO A 301 -8.67 -9.21 15.36
C PRO A 301 -8.49 -10.65 15.87
N LYS A 302 -9.18 -11.62 15.27
CA LYS A 302 -9.02 -13.05 15.60
C LYS A 302 -7.62 -13.56 15.26
N ALA A 303 -7.04 -13.10 14.16
CA ALA A 303 -5.68 -13.46 13.74
C ALA A 303 -4.59 -12.86 14.65
N LEU A 304 -4.84 -11.68 15.23
CA LEU A 304 -3.96 -11.01 16.20
C LEU A 304 -4.14 -11.53 17.63
N ALA A 305 -5.30 -12.08 17.95
CA ALA A 305 -5.60 -12.64 19.26
C ALA A 305 -4.70 -13.83 19.58
N ARG A 306 -4.37 -13.98 20.87
CA ARG A 306 -3.59 -15.11 21.38
C ARG A 306 -4.49 -15.93 22.30
N PRO A 307 -5.02 -17.08 21.83
CA PRO A 307 -5.93 -17.91 22.62
C PRO A 307 -5.33 -18.34 23.97
N LEU A 308 -4.03 -18.68 23.98
CA LEU A 308 -3.28 -19.09 25.16
C LEU A 308 -3.13 -18.00 26.24
N GLN A 309 -3.24 -16.73 25.86
CA GLN A 309 -3.11 -15.59 26.79
C GLN A 309 -4.47 -14.94 27.11
N ARG A 310 -5.59 -15.56 26.66
CA ARG A 310 -6.97 -15.02 26.76
C ARG A 310 -7.11 -13.57 26.26
N GLN A 311 -6.19 -13.09 25.43
CA GLN A 311 -6.21 -11.72 24.92
C GLN A 311 -6.94 -11.71 23.57
N ARG A 312 -8.17 -11.23 23.59
CA ARG A 312 -9.00 -11.03 22.40
C ARG A 312 -9.01 -9.55 22.04
N PHE A 313 -9.14 -9.27 20.76
CA PHE A 313 -9.18 -7.90 20.23
C PHE A 313 -10.41 -7.69 19.36
N ALA A 314 -10.77 -6.44 19.17
CA ALA A 314 -11.73 -5.98 18.19
C ALA A 314 -11.14 -4.81 17.38
N LEU A 315 -11.65 -4.62 16.16
CA LEU A 315 -11.30 -3.47 15.34
C LEU A 315 -12.40 -2.41 15.43
N ARG A 316 -12.06 -1.26 16.01
CA ARG A 316 -12.93 -0.08 16.04
C ARG A 316 -12.67 0.77 14.80
N SER A 317 -13.69 1.00 13.97
CA SER A 317 -13.58 1.93 12.85
C SER A 317 -13.36 3.35 13.35
N THR A 318 -12.43 4.08 12.74
CA THR A 318 -12.26 5.52 12.98
C THR A 318 -12.93 6.32 11.85
N SER A 319 -13.22 7.61 12.08
CA SER A 319 -13.72 8.52 11.03
C SER A 319 -12.65 8.94 10.01
N LEU A 320 -11.40 8.50 10.19
CA LEU A 320 -10.28 8.92 9.35
C LEU A 320 -10.18 8.04 8.09
N VAL A 321 -10.45 8.67 6.95
CA VAL A 321 -10.40 8.07 5.62
C VAL A 321 -9.67 9.02 4.69
N THR A 322 -8.57 8.58 4.09
CA THR A 322 -7.74 9.41 3.20
C THR A 322 -7.25 8.60 2.01
N ARG A 323 -6.76 9.28 0.97
CA ARG A 323 -6.02 8.62 -0.11
C ARG A 323 -4.51 8.59 0.14
N ASN A 324 -4.02 9.44 1.03
CA ASN A 324 -2.61 9.55 1.34
C ASN A 324 -2.26 8.71 2.59
N LEU A 325 -1.49 7.65 2.39
CA LEU A 325 -1.03 6.78 3.47
C LEU A 325 -0.07 7.49 4.42
N ALA A 326 0.79 8.39 3.91
CA ALA A 326 1.72 9.16 4.74
C ALA A 326 0.98 10.05 5.76
N GLU A 327 -0.16 10.61 5.36
CA GLU A 327 -1.01 11.41 6.26
C GLU A 327 -1.63 10.55 7.36
N LEU A 328 -2.05 9.31 7.05
CA LEU A 328 -2.53 8.38 8.08
C LEU A 328 -1.43 8.04 9.07
N VAL A 329 -0.20 7.83 8.59
CA VAL A 329 0.96 7.58 9.46
C VAL A 329 1.29 8.79 10.32
N ALA A 330 1.26 10.00 9.76
CA ALA A 330 1.50 11.22 10.54
C ALA A 330 0.44 11.43 11.63
N ARG A 331 -0.84 11.17 11.32
CA ARG A 331 -1.95 11.39 12.27
C ARG A 331 -2.16 10.24 13.26
N ARG A 332 -1.87 8.99 12.88
CA ARG A 332 -2.25 7.76 13.62
C ARG A 332 -1.15 6.69 13.67
N GLY A 333 0.04 6.98 13.17
CA GLY A 333 1.22 6.13 13.32
C GLY A 333 1.89 6.27 14.69
N GLY A 334 3.00 5.56 14.87
CA GLY A 334 3.82 5.61 16.10
C GLY A 334 4.76 6.82 16.20
N GLY A 335 4.64 7.81 15.28
CA GLY A 335 5.49 9.00 15.26
C GLY A 335 5.00 10.12 16.19
N ARG A 336 5.86 11.12 16.43
CA ARG A 336 5.60 12.26 17.35
C ARG A 336 4.51 13.22 16.87
N THR A 337 4.18 13.17 15.59
CA THR A 337 3.19 14.04 14.94
C THR A 337 1.74 13.63 15.22
N ASN A 338 1.52 12.47 15.86
CA ASN A 338 0.18 11.92 16.10
C ASN A 338 -0.65 12.72 17.12
N ALA A 339 0.01 13.33 18.12
CA ALA A 339 -0.62 14.09 19.21
C ALA A 339 -0.33 15.60 19.12
N ALA A 340 0.70 16.00 18.38
CA ALA A 340 1.16 17.38 18.26
C ALA A 340 0.87 17.93 16.84
N ALA A 341 -0.40 18.08 16.49
CA ALA A 341 -0.84 18.64 15.21
C ALA A 341 -1.13 20.15 15.30
N GLY A 342 -1.15 20.84 14.15
CA GLY A 342 -1.49 22.26 14.06
C GLY A 342 -0.44 23.15 14.74
N GLY A 343 -0.88 24.11 15.55
CA GLY A 343 0.02 25.03 16.27
C GLY A 343 1.01 24.35 17.22
N TRP A 344 0.77 23.09 17.59
CA TRP A 344 1.65 22.29 18.44
C TRP A 344 2.73 21.51 17.65
N SER A 345 2.72 21.57 16.31
CA SER A 345 3.69 20.84 15.47
C SER A 345 5.14 21.26 15.71
N VAL A 346 5.35 22.47 16.24
CA VAL A 346 6.66 22.99 16.67
C VAL A 346 7.35 22.03 17.64
N TYR A 347 6.58 21.30 18.46
CA TYR A 347 7.11 20.33 19.41
C TYR A 347 7.35 18.93 18.82
N ALA A 348 6.77 18.64 17.65
CA ALA A 348 6.92 17.36 16.97
C ALA A 348 8.21 17.28 16.14
N ASP A 349 8.63 18.40 15.53
CA ASP A 349 9.88 18.49 14.77
C ASP A 349 11.09 18.48 15.72
N GLU A 350 12.00 17.54 15.52
CA GLU A 350 13.38 17.68 15.99
C GLU A 350 14.14 18.46 14.93
N GLY A 351 14.71 19.60 15.30
CA GLY A 351 15.39 20.50 14.38
C GLY A 351 16.61 19.85 13.72
N SER A 352 16.40 19.11 12.64
CA SER A 352 17.42 18.73 11.67
C SER A 352 17.79 19.99 10.87
N GLY A 353 18.56 20.86 11.49
CA GLY A 353 19.05 22.08 10.89
C GLY A 353 19.16 23.16 11.94
N SER A 354 20.40 23.39 12.38
CA SER A 354 21.03 24.48 13.15
C SER A 354 20.35 25.88 13.21
N LYS A 355 19.24 26.16 12.54
CA LYS A 355 18.57 27.48 12.48
C LYS A 355 17.08 27.46 12.81
N ARG A 356 16.60 26.57 13.68
CA ARG A 356 15.28 26.75 14.31
C ARG A 356 15.40 26.73 15.83
N ARG A 357 15.37 27.95 16.37
CA ARG A 357 15.30 28.36 17.78
C ARG A 357 14.69 27.29 18.70
N GLY A 358 15.45 26.84 19.70
CA GLY A 358 14.88 26.39 20.98
C GLY A 358 14.88 24.89 21.29
N ARG A 359 15.77 24.08 20.72
CA ARG A 359 16.09 22.74 21.27
C ARG A 359 17.60 22.56 21.34
N GLU A 360 18.21 23.35 22.19
CA GLU A 360 19.57 23.12 22.66
C GLU A 360 19.54 21.90 23.56
N THR A 361 20.38 20.91 23.27
CA THR A 361 20.61 19.83 24.22
C THR A 361 21.27 20.45 25.46
N PRO A 362 20.97 20.00 26.69
CA PRO A 362 21.57 20.58 27.90
C PRO A 362 23.10 20.39 27.99
N LEU A 363 23.69 19.70 27.00
CA LEU A 363 25.12 19.50 26.83
C LEU A 363 25.71 20.33 25.68
N ASP A 364 24.90 21.16 25.00
CA ASP A 364 25.39 22.09 24.00
C ASP A 364 26.24 23.17 24.68
N LEU A 365 27.48 23.30 24.22
CA LEU A 365 28.49 24.22 24.76
C LEU A 365 28.19 25.70 24.43
N VAL A 366 27.21 25.95 23.56
CA VAL A 366 26.79 27.28 23.16
C VAL A 366 25.58 27.65 24.00
N LEU A 367 25.77 28.56 24.95
CA LEU A 367 24.67 29.09 25.76
C LEU A 367 23.64 29.78 24.87
N PRO A 368 22.33 29.64 25.13
CA PRO A 368 21.29 30.35 24.41
C PRO A 368 21.59 31.85 24.48
N SER A 369 21.69 32.52 23.33
CA SER A 369 21.73 33.97 23.34
C SER A 369 20.40 34.47 23.92
N PRO A 370 20.41 35.20 25.05
CA PRO A 370 19.17 35.70 25.63
C PRO A 370 18.46 36.58 24.60
N PRO A 371 17.11 36.56 24.53
CA PRO A 371 16.41 37.57 23.74
C PRO A 371 16.84 38.93 24.29
N LEU A 372 17.31 39.81 23.40
CA LEU A 372 17.71 41.18 23.75
C LEU A 372 16.52 41.86 24.43
N SER A 373 16.51 41.86 25.76
CA SER A 373 15.70 42.77 26.56
C SER A 373 16.17 44.17 26.23
N GLU A 374 15.20 45.03 25.94
CA GLU A 374 15.37 46.43 25.60
C GLU A 374 16.30 47.12 26.60
N GLN A 375 17.19 47.94 26.06
CA GLN A 375 18.26 48.62 26.77
C GLN A 375 17.66 49.69 27.69
N GLU A 376 17.43 49.34 28.96
CA GLU A 376 17.22 50.30 30.03
C GLU A 376 18.35 50.21 31.07
N GLY A 377 19.09 51.31 31.18
CA GLY A 377 19.81 51.68 32.38
C GLY A 377 21.32 51.72 32.26
N ASP A 378 21.89 52.91 32.06
CA ASP A 378 23.11 53.25 32.79
C ASP A 378 22.95 54.61 33.48
N CYS A 379 23.35 54.63 34.74
CA CYS A 379 23.15 55.72 35.70
C CYS A 379 24.53 56.18 36.20
N SER A 380 24.68 57.50 36.32
CA SER A 380 25.81 58.26 36.91
C SER A 380 27.03 58.42 35.97
N SER A 381 27.64 59.59 35.79
CA SER A 381 27.73 60.80 36.62
C SER A 381 28.14 61.99 35.75
N VAL A 382 27.84 63.22 36.20
CA VAL A 382 28.69 64.44 36.15
C VAL A 382 27.81 65.70 36.21
N VAL A 383 27.82 66.31 37.41
CA VAL A 383 27.97 67.74 37.70
C VAL A 383 27.13 68.79 36.94
N GLY A 384 26.18 69.39 37.67
CA GLY A 384 26.05 70.86 37.77
C GLY A 384 25.25 71.63 36.71
N GLY A 385 24.25 72.38 37.18
CA GLY A 385 24.01 73.74 36.69
C GLY A 385 22.80 74.00 35.78
N ALA A 386 21.73 74.48 36.42
CA ALA A 386 20.90 75.62 36.03
C ALA A 386 20.00 75.61 34.76
N SER A 387 18.72 75.94 35.02
CA SER A 387 17.72 76.65 34.18
C SER A 387 17.19 75.90 32.94
N GLY A 388 15.89 75.84 32.62
CA GLY A 388 14.66 76.42 33.16
C GLY A 388 13.57 76.30 32.07
N SER A 389 12.29 76.19 32.46
CA SER A 389 11.07 76.46 31.64
C SER A 389 10.88 75.63 30.34
N GLY A 390 9.75 75.00 30.01
CA GLY A 390 8.37 75.07 30.46
C GLY A 390 7.46 74.55 29.32
N GLY A 391 6.25 74.07 29.66
CA GLY A 391 5.06 74.15 28.79
C GLY A 391 4.82 73.12 27.67
N GLY A 392 3.85 72.23 27.89
CA GLY A 392 2.53 72.37 27.23
C GLY A 392 2.19 71.55 25.98
N GLY A 393 1.12 70.74 26.11
CA GLY A 393 0.10 70.45 25.07
C GLY A 393 0.51 69.49 23.93
N GLY A 394 -0.31 68.56 23.45
CA GLY A 394 -1.75 68.38 23.54
C GLY A 394 -2.31 68.07 22.14
N GLY A 395 -3.11 66.99 22.03
CA GLY A 395 -4.04 66.70 20.92
C GLY A 395 -3.38 66.28 19.58
N GLY A 396 -3.80 65.26 18.84
CA GLY A 396 -5.12 64.64 18.74
C GLY A 396 -5.82 65.08 17.46
N ARG A 397 -6.16 64.10 16.60
CA ARG A 397 -6.95 64.15 15.34
C ARG A 397 -6.13 64.54 14.11
N GLY A 398 -6.20 63.85 12.97
CA GLY A 398 -7.23 62.95 12.44
C GLY A 398 -7.75 63.54 11.12
N LEU A 399 -8.13 62.64 10.19
CA LEU A 399 -8.86 62.90 8.93
C LEU A 399 -7.96 63.39 7.76
N ARG A 400 -8.18 63.06 6.48
CA ARG A 400 -9.09 62.15 5.77
C ARG A 400 -8.72 62.28 4.27
N LEU A 401 -8.51 61.14 3.62
CA LEU A 401 -8.99 60.74 2.29
C LEU A 401 -9.36 61.82 1.23
N GLU A 402 -8.71 61.78 0.06
CA GLU A 402 -9.28 61.97 -1.30
C GLU A 402 -8.25 61.51 -2.37
N ARG A 403 -8.56 60.46 -3.16
CA ARG A 403 -9.08 60.42 -4.54
C ARG A 403 -8.04 60.51 -5.68
N LEU A 404 -7.94 59.36 -6.39
CA LEU A 404 -7.74 59.11 -7.82
C LEU A 404 -7.52 60.31 -8.77
N ARG A 405 -6.45 60.24 -9.59
CA ARG A 405 -6.46 59.99 -11.06
C ARG A 405 -5.10 60.35 -11.68
N ARG A 406 -4.42 59.38 -12.29
CA ARG A 406 -4.31 59.22 -13.75
C ARG A 406 -3.71 57.86 -14.08
#